data_AF-W4PKG9-F1
#
_entry.id   AF-W4PKG9-F1
#
_cell.length_a   1.000
_cell.length_b   1.000
_cell.length_c   1.000
_cell.angle_alpha   90.00
_cell.angle_beta   90.00
_cell.angle_gamma   90.00
#
_symmetry.space_group_name_H-M   'P 1'
#
loop_
_entity.id
_entity.type
_entity.pdbx_description
1 polymer ?
#
loop_
_entity_poly.entity_id
_entity_poly.type
_entity_poly.pdbx_seq_one_letter_code
_entity_poly.pdbx_strand_id
1 'polypeptide(L)'
;MKKHNDTKSEKDKVWVLGVDIPNADFFSFGNNLFSYFYPIFKEHLDNAEIKRFLHELLVNSRKALGETLPGLMAKNKPSNIQFSEKEIALLQKWFSFFTSIENSELNMTIERDRLMYESICFFIKQVCSPQDNVTIYSHLAHACSNNTNSLYTYTKSFGTLLKQKYVSDYLCIGFITKSGKNLVLSQEGYVIQSLKLPPKYSIEAMMAEYGDTYFYRSTSQLAFPVYIRYGQYFTSNDFNIIYPRQYFDGIIFIESCDPIKNFRYEVKVKDKVKETIDEYQRHLDLINGKDVGL
;
A
#
# COMPACT_ATOMS: atom_id res chain seq x y z
N MET A 1 7.22 -13.57 -8.05
CA MET A 1 8.29 -12.90 -7.28
C MET A 1 9.15 -13.87 -6.48
N LYS A 2 8.64 -14.63 -5.49
CA LYS A 2 9.46 -15.61 -4.72
C LYS A 2 10.30 -16.54 -5.61
N LYS A 3 9.66 -17.31 -6.51
CA LYS A 3 10.35 -18.19 -7.48
C LYS A 3 11.41 -17.48 -8.33
N HIS A 4 11.18 -16.21 -8.68
CA HIS A 4 12.17 -15.42 -9.41
C HIS A 4 13.36 -15.12 -8.50
N ASN A 5 13.14 -14.56 -7.31
CA ASN A 5 14.20 -14.20 -6.37
C ASN A 5 15.03 -15.40 -5.90
N ASP A 6 14.44 -16.59 -5.78
CA ASP A 6 15.13 -17.82 -5.38
C ASP A 6 16.21 -18.26 -6.41
N THR A 7 16.12 -17.80 -7.66
CA THR A 7 16.99 -18.22 -8.78
C THR A 7 17.91 -17.11 -9.28
N LYS A 8 17.86 -15.93 -8.65
CA LYS A 8 18.52 -14.72 -9.16
C LYS A 8 19.59 -14.22 -8.20
N SER A 9 20.62 -13.61 -8.79
CA SER A 9 21.65 -12.92 -8.02
C SER A 9 21.04 -11.72 -7.30
N GLU A 10 21.66 -11.26 -6.20
CA GLU A 10 21.11 -10.19 -5.35
C GLU A 10 20.73 -8.93 -6.15
N LYS A 11 21.56 -8.56 -7.13
CA LYS A 11 21.33 -7.40 -8.02
C LYS A 11 20.12 -7.53 -8.95
N ASP A 12 19.62 -8.75 -9.18
CA ASP A 12 18.51 -9.03 -10.11
C ASP A 12 17.22 -9.43 -9.36
N LYS A 13 17.23 -9.35 -8.02
CA LYS A 13 16.07 -9.63 -7.19
C LYS A 13 15.05 -8.50 -7.28
N VAL A 14 13.78 -8.87 -7.19
CA VAL A 14 12.65 -7.94 -7.17
C VAL A 14 12.24 -7.67 -5.72
N TRP A 15 12.20 -6.40 -5.36
CA TRP A 15 11.67 -5.92 -4.08
C TRP A 15 10.17 -5.70 -4.20
N VAL A 16 9.40 -6.20 -3.23
CA VAL A 16 7.95 -5.98 -3.15
C VAL A 16 7.67 -5.20 -1.87
N LEU A 17 7.26 -3.94 -2.03
CA LEU A 17 7.13 -2.99 -0.92
C LEU A 17 5.70 -2.43 -0.91
N GLY A 18 5.04 -2.50 0.24
CA GLY A 18 3.74 -1.87 0.46
C GLY A 18 3.94 -0.37 0.73
N VAL A 19 3.16 0.46 0.05
CA VAL A 19 3.24 1.94 0.17
C VAL A 19 1.96 2.55 0.73
N ASP A 20 0.93 1.73 0.94
CA ASP A 20 -0.33 2.15 1.52
C ASP A 20 -0.20 2.37 3.04
N ILE A 21 -1.03 3.25 3.58
CA ILE A 21 -1.06 3.54 5.01
C ILE A 21 -2.38 2.99 5.57
N PRO A 22 -2.35 1.83 6.24
CA PRO A 22 -3.57 1.19 6.68
C PRO A 22 -4.21 1.99 7.81
N ASN A 23 -5.49 2.32 7.63
CA ASN A 23 -6.33 2.96 8.65
C ASN A 23 -6.74 1.99 9.79
N ALA A 24 -6.47 0.69 9.68
CA ALA A 24 -7.09 -0.33 10.54
C ALA A 24 -6.13 -1.37 11.14
N ASP A 25 -4.85 -1.37 10.79
CA ASP A 25 -3.87 -2.38 11.26
C ASP A 25 -3.14 -1.94 12.54
N PHE A 26 -3.80 -1.16 13.40
CA PHE A 26 -3.17 -0.61 14.60
C PHE A 26 -2.69 -1.66 15.60
N PHE A 27 -3.35 -2.83 15.63
CA PHE A 27 -2.98 -3.93 16.53
C PHE A 27 -1.93 -4.86 15.91
N SER A 28 -1.98 -5.10 14.60
CA SER A 28 -0.98 -5.92 13.91
C SER A 28 0.35 -5.19 13.74
N PHE A 29 0.33 -3.84 13.71
CA PHE A 29 1.53 -3.02 13.58
C PHE A 29 2.54 -3.24 14.73
N GLY A 30 2.08 -3.13 15.98
CA GLY A 30 2.92 -3.36 17.16
C GLY A 30 3.46 -4.79 17.21
N ASN A 31 2.63 -5.79 16.89
CA ASN A 31 3.02 -7.20 16.84
C ASN A 31 4.06 -7.50 15.75
N ASN A 32 3.92 -6.90 14.57
CA ASN A 32 4.88 -7.06 13.47
C ASN A 32 6.24 -6.46 13.81
N LEU A 33 6.26 -5.25 14.39
CA LEU A 33 7.50 -4.64 14.86
C LEU A 33 8.13 -5.44 15.99
N PHE A 34 7.33 -5.91 16.95
CA PHE A 34 7.81 -6.79 18.00
C PHE A 34 8.45 -8.06 17.41
N SER A 35 7.78 -8.71 16.46
CA SER A 35 8.29 -9.92 15.80
C SER A 35 9.61 -9.69 15.06
N TYR A 36 9.85 -8.48 14.55
CA TYR A 36 11.12 -8.09 13.94
C TYR A 36 12.22 -7.84 14.99
N PHE A 37 11.90 -7.05 16.02
CA PHE A 37 12.89 -6.61 17.00
C PHE A 37 13.19 -7.63 18.10
N TYR A 38 12.23 -8.47 18.48
CA TYR A 38 12.41 -9.46 19.54
C TYR A 38 13.55 -10.45 19.27
N PRO A 39 13.64 -11.11 18.09
CA PRO A 39 14.76 -12.00 17.79
C PRO A 39 16.13 -11.31 17.83
N ILE A 40 16.19 -10.01 17.53
CA ILE A 40 17.40 -9.19 17.56
C ILE A 40 17.81 -8.92 19.01
N PHE A 41 16.85 -8.72 19.91
CA PHE A 41 17.08 -8.25 21.27
C PHE A 41 16.89 -9.31 22.38
N LYS A 42 16.43 -10.52 22.06
CA LYS A 42 16.07 -11.54 23.06
C LYS A 42 17.20 -11.93 24.03
N GLU A 43 18.45 -11.85 23.59
CA GLU A 43 19.63 -12.15 24.42
C GLU A 43 20.03 -10.97 25.34
N HIS A 44 19.30 -9.85 25.25
CA HIS A 44 19.58 -8.60 25.99
C HIS A 44 18.35 -8.09 26.76
N LEU A 45 17.43 -8.98 27.12
CA LEU A 45 16.20 -8.63 27.86
C LEU A 45 16.47 -8.19 29.31
N ASP A 46 17.69 -8.37 29.81
CA ASP A 46 18.20 -7.82 31.07
C ASP A 46 18.40 -6.29 31.01
N ASN A 47 18.55 -5.73 29.80
CA ASN A 47 18.62 -4.28 29.60
C ASN A 47 17.22 -3.64 29.68
N ALA A 48 17.03 -2.81 30.71
CA ALA A 48 15.76 -2.12 30.97
C ALA A 48 15.28 -1.21 29.81
N GLU A 49 16.19 -0.60 29.04
CA GLU A 49 15.85 0.26 27.90
C GLU A 49 15.29 -0.57 26.72
N ILE A 50 15.90 -1.72 26.44
CA ILE A 50 15.43 -2.67 25.42
C ILE A 50 14.09 -3.27 25.82
N LYS A 51 13.98 -3.72 27.08
CA LYS A 51 12.74 -4.30 27.60
C LYS A 51 11.59 -3.29 27.55
N ARG A 52 11.87 -2.03 27.89
CA ARG A 52 10.92 -0.91 27.77
C ARG A 52 10.51 -0.68 26.30
N PHE A 53 11.45 -0.62 25.37
CA PHE A 53 11.16 -0.42 23.96
C PHE A 53 10.29 -1.54 23.37
N LEU A 54 10.64 -2.80 23.64
CA LEU A 54 9.83 -3.95 23.21
C LEU A 54 8.41 -3.91 23.78
N HIS A 55 8.26 -3.49 25.03
CA HIS A 55 6.95 -3.29 25.63
C HIS A 55 6.18 -2.12 24.98
N GLU A 56 6.85 -1.00 24.69
CA GLU A 56 6.27 0.17 24.01
C GLU A 56 5.76 -0.13 22.59
N LEU A 57 6.43 -1.05 21.87
CA LEU A 57 5.95 -1.58 20.58
C LEU A 57 4.59 -2.28 20.73
N LEU A 58 4.42 -3.09 21.78
CA LEU A 58 3.19 -3.85 22.02
C LEU A 58 2.03 -2.96 22.47
N VAL A 59 2.28 -2.01 23.39
CA VAL A 59 1.24 -1.06 23.84
C VAL A 59 0.98 0.06 22.84
N ASN A 60 1.65 0.02 21.67
CA ASN A 60 1.45 0.93 20.56
C ASN A 60 1.63 2.42 20.95
N SER A 61 2.52 2.70 21.90
CA SER A 61 2.71 4.05 22.45
C SER A 61 3.58 4.89 21.52
N ARG A 62 2.95 5.59 20.57
CA ARG A 62 3.58 6.47 19.56
C ARG A 62 4.54 7.48 20.15
N LYS A 63 4.08 8.20 21.16
CA LYS A 63 4.89 9.19 21.87
C LYS A 63 6.12 8.55 22.52
N ALA A 64 5.94 7.44 23.24
CA ALA A 64 7.05 6.76 23.90
C ALA A 64 8.06 6.18 22.89
N LEU A 65 7.58 5.60 21.79
CA LEU A 65 8.42 5.10 20.70
C LEU A 65 9.21 6.21 20.00
N GLY A 66 8.62 7.40 19.85
CA GLY A 66 9.31 8.59 19.34
C GLY A 66 10.45 9.07 20.25
N GLU A 67 10.36 8.79 21.55
CA GLU A 67 11.39 9.15 22.55
C GLU A 67 12.47 8.06 22.69
N THR A 68 12.10 6.77 22.64
CA THR A 68 13.02 5.65 22.89
C THR A 68 13.79 5.19 21.65
N LEU A 69 13.18 5.25 20.46
CA LEU A 69 13.83 4.81 19.22
C LEU A 69 15.10 5.62 18.89
N PRO A 70 15.12 6.97 18.94
CA PRO A 70 16.35 7.71 18.64
C PRO A 70 17.49 7.35 19.61
N GLY A 71 17.18 7.06 20.87
CA GLY A 71 18.16 6.61 21.87
C GLY A 71 18.79 5.27 21.53
N LEU A 72 17.95 4.29 21.15
CA LEU A 72 18.38 2.96 20.68
C LEU A 72 19.20 3.03 19.38
N MET A 73 18.83 3.92 18.46
CA MET A 73 19.49 4.05 17.17
C MET A 73 20.77 4.91 17.23
N ALA A 74 20.86 5.87 18.16
CA ALA A 74 22.04 6.72 18.35
C ALA A 74 23.13 6.07 19.20
N LYS A 75 22.80 5.03 19.97
CA LYS A 75 23.73 4.32 20.84
C LYS A 75 23.76 2.84 20.44
N ASN A 76 24.81 2.43 19.71
CA ASN A 76 25.23 1.03 19.55
C ASN A 76 25.60 0.41 20.93
N LYS A 77 24.65 0.28 21.87
CA LYS A 77 24.87 -0.12 23.27
C LYS A 77 23.82 -1.13 23.73
N PRO A 78 23.67 -2.22 22.98
CA PRO A 78 24.32 -3.45 23.44
C PRO A 78 25.30 -3.96 22.39
N SER A 79 26.47 -4.35 22.87
CA SER A 79 27.56 -4.96 22.10
C SER A 79 27.03 -6.02 21.11
N ASN A 80 27.23 -5.76 19.81
CA ASN A 80 27.07 -6.64 18.64
C ASN A 80 25.80 -6.48 17.77
N ILE A 81 24.85 -5.61 18.13
CA ILE A 81 23.71 -5.32 17.23
C ILE A 81 24.05 -4.07 16.42
N GLN A 82 24.33 -4.26 15.13
CA GLN A 82 24.58 -3.16 14.18
C GLN A 82 23.52 -3.19 13.09
N PHE A 83 22.71 -2.14 13.03
CA PHE A 83 21.88 -1.86 11.87
C PHE A 83 22.72 -1.15 10.81
N SER A 84 22.59 -1.56 9.56
CA SER A 84 23.13 -0.80 8.43
C SER A 84 22.46 0.58 8.34
N GLU A 85 23.13 1.55 7.73
CA GLU A 85 22.55 2.89 7.49
C GLU A 85 21.20 2.82 6.76
N LYS A 86 21.06 1.85 5.85
CA LYS A 86 19.81 1.60 5.11
C LYS A 86 18.70 1.09 6.04
N GLU A 87 18.99 0.14 6.93
CA GLU A 87 18.03 -0.33 7.93
C GLU A 87 17.61 0.79 8.88
N ILE A 88 18.57 1.61 9.32
CA ILE A 88 18.28 2.80 10.14
C ILE A 88 17.33 3.76 9.41
N ALA A 89 17.61 4.07 8.15
CA ALA A 89 16.76 4.96 7.35
C ALA A 89 15.35 4.38 7.15
N LEU A 90 15.24 3.07 6.86
CA LEU A 90 13.96 2.38 6.74
C LEU A 90 13.17 2.47 8.04
N LEU A 91 13.77 2.11 9.17
CA LEU A 91 13.12 2.19 10.49
C LEU A 91 12.66 3.62 10.78
N GLN A 92 13.54 4.62 10.63
CA GLN A 92 13.17 6.03 10.85
C GLN A 92 11.98 6.47 10.00
N LYS A 93 11.95 6.13 8.70
CA LYS A 93 10.80 6.47 7.85
C LYS A 93 9.52 5.77 8.31
N TRP A 94 9.61 4.49 8.65
CA TRP A 94 8.45 3.73 9.14
C TRP A 94 7.88 4.30 10.45
N PHE A 95 8.73 4.67 11.40
CA PHE A 95 8.29 5.33 12.64
C PHE A 95 7.77 6.76 12.41
N SER A 96 8.29 7.49 11.41
CA SER A 96 7.76 8.82 11.06
C SER A 96 6.30 8.76 10.59
N PHE A 97 5.91 7.69 9.88
CA PHE A 97 4.50 7.49 9.51
C PHE A 97 3.64 7.26 10.75
N PHE A 98 4.12 6.40 11.64
CA PHE A 98 3.43 6.04 12.86
C PHE A 98 3.15 7.25 13.77
N THR A 99 4.10 8.20 13.86
CA THR A 99 3.92 9.44 14.64
C THR A 99 3.15 10.53 13.89
N SER A 100 3.26 10.62 12.56
CA SER A 100 2.57 11.65 11.75
C SER A 100 1.04 11.53 11.76
N ILE A 101 0.51 10.31 11.91
CA ILE A 101 -0.94 10.03 11.90
C ILE A 101 -1.64 10.57 13.16
N GLU A 102 -0.90 10.82 14.25
CA GLU A 102 -1.46 11.33 15.52
C GLU A 102 -1.70 12.84 15.50
N ASN A 103 -0.97 13.58 14.66
CA ASN A 103 -0.94 15.05 14.68
C ASN A 103 -1.83 15.72 13.62
N SER A 104 -2.44 14.96 12.71
CA SER A 104 -3.33 15.53 11.69
C SER A 104 -4.80 15.39 12.11
N GLU A 105 -5.37 16.47 12.66
CA GLU A 105 -6.83 16.66 12.69
C GLU A 105 -7.43 16.65 11.26
N LEU A 106 -6.60 16.82 10.24
CA LEU A 106 -6.96 16.59 8.84
C LEU A 106 -7.07 15.09 8.53
N ASN A 107 -8.32 14.64 8.50
CA ASN A 107 -8.89 13.47 7.83
C ASN A 107 -7.86 12.65 7.01
N MET A 108 -7.48 11.46 7.49
CA MET A 108 -6.58 10.50 6.82
C MET A 108 -6.89 10.30 5.32
N THR A 109 -8.14 10.48 4.93
CA THR A 109 -8.60 10.45 3.52
C THR A 109 -7.92 11.50 2.64
N ILE A 110 -7.59 12.67 3.20
CA ILE A 110 -6.95 13.80 2.52
C ILE A 110 -5.45 13.52 2.33
N GLU A 111 -4.76 13.07 3.38
CA GLU A 111 -3.30 12.95 3.39
C GLU A 111 -2.77 11.62 2.85
N ARG A 112 -3.62 10.59 2.72
CA ARG A 112 -3.20 9.23 2.33
C ARG A 112 -2.35 9.21 1.06
N ASP A 113 -2.82 9.81 -0.03
CA ASP A 113 -2.09 9.81 -1.30
C ASP A 113 -0.76 10.58 -1.23
N ARG A 114 -0.68 11.64 -0.42
CA ARG A 114 0.60 12.35 -0.20
C ARG A 114 1.58 11.45 0.54
N LEU A 115 1.14 10.75 1.58
CA LEU A 115 2.01 9.86 2.34
C LEU A 115 2.41 8.61 1.55
N MET A 116 1.52 8.08 0.68
CA MET A 116 1.87 7.05 -0.30
C MET A 116 2.95 7.55 -1.26
N TYR A 117 2.82 8.77 -1.80
CA TYR A 117 3.84 9.40 -2.64
C TYR A 117 5.19 9.52 -1.95
N GLU A 118 5.21 9.96 -0.68
CA GLU A 118 6.45 10.05 0.09
C GLU A 118 7.09 8.68 0.34
N SER A 119 6.27 7.66 0.61
CA SER A 119 6.72 6.27 0.75
C SER A 119 7.40 5.79 -0.51
N ILE A 120 6.74 5.99 -1.66
CA ILE A 120 7.26 5.61 -2.98
C ILE A 120 8.62 6.31 -3.22
N CYS A 121 8.68 7.63 -3.07
CA CYS A 121 9.92 8.38 -3.28
C CYS A 121 11.06 7.92 -2.35
N PHE A 122 10.73 7.63 -1.10
CA PHE A 122 11.68 7.11 -0.15
C PHE A 122 12.21 5.73 -0.56
N PHE A 123 11.34 4.79 -0.90
CA PHE A 123 11.76 3.46 -1.30
C PHE A 123 12.60 3.48 -2.58
N ILE A 124 12.19 4.25 -3.59
CA ILE A 124 12.99 4.44 -4.81
C ILE A 124 14.40 4.89 -4.45
N LYS A 125 14.56 5.89 -3.57
CA LYS A 125 15.87 6.37 -3.13
C LYS A 125 16.70 5.30 -2.39
N GLN A 126 16.06 4.44 -1.61
CA GLN A 126 16.75 3.46 -0.77
C GLN A 126 17.10 2.15 -1.50
N VAL A 127 16.30 1.75 -2.47
CA VAL A 127 16.40 0.41 -3.08
C VAL A 127 16.72 0.41 -4.56
N CYS A 128 16.46 1.52 -5.28
CA CYS A 128 16.63 1.58 -6.72
C CYS A 128 17.88 2.37 -7.10
N SER A 129 18.53 1.92 -8.16
CA SER A 129 19.53 2.68 -8.91
C SER A 129 18.84 3.56 -9.98
N PRO A 130 19.49 4.61 -10.50
CA PRO A 130 18.90 5.50 -11.52
C PRO A 130 18.41 4.79 -12.79
N GLN A 131 18.99 3.64 -13.13
CA GLN A 131 18.64 2.83 -14.29
C GLN A 131 17.52 1.81 -14.04
N ASP A 132 17.05 1.67 -12.80
CA ASP A 132 16.05 0.67 -12.45
C ASP A 132 14.65 1.11 -12.87
N ASN A 133 13.86 0.16 -13.37
CA ASN A 133 12.44 0.36 -13.64
C ASN A 133 11.61 0.03 -12.40
N VAL A 134 10.76 0.97 -11.98
CA VAL A 134 9.88 0.79 -10.81
C VAL A 134 8.44 0.61 -11.28
N THR A 135 7.82 -0.50 -10.88
CA THR A 135 6.41 -0.76 -11.16
C THR A 135 5.58 -0.49 -9.90
N ILE A 136 4.61 0.41 -10.01
CA ILE A 136 3.66 0.71 -8.94
C ILE A 136 2.31 0.09 -9.32
N TYR A 137 1.88 -0.91 -8.56
CA TYR A 137 0.59 -1.57 -8.78
C TYR A 137 -0.44 -1.07 -7.76
N SER A 138 -1.43 -0.31 -8.23
CA SER A 138 -2.48 0.25 -7.39
C SER A 138 -3.80 0.45 -8.15
N HIS A 139 -4.84 0.87 -7.43
CA HIS A 139 -6.07 1.35 -8.07
C HIS A 139 -5.80 2.64 -8.87
N LEU A 140 -6.37 2.75 -10.07
CA LEU A 140 -6.12 3.85 -11.00
C LEU A 140 -6.37 5.23 -10.39
N ALA A 141 -7.35 5.36 -9.50
CA ALA A 141 -7.65 6.62 -8.81
C ALA A 141 -6.44 7.18 -8.03
N HIS A 142 -5.54 6.34 -7.54
CA HIS A 142 -4.34 6.77 -6.82
C HIS A 142 -3.15 7.02 -7.76
N ALA A 143 -3.02 6.24 -8.83
CA ALA A 143 -1.90 6.33 -9.77
C ALA A 143 -2.13 7.31 -10.94
N CYS A 144 -3.34 7.81 -11.13
CA CYS A 144 -3.63 8.73 -12.23
C CYS A 144 -2.81 10.03 -12.13
N SER A 145 -2.42 10.58 -13.27
CA SER A 145 -1.61 11.80 -13.38
C SER A 145 -2.39 13.09 -13.11
N ASN A 146 -3.73 12.99 -13.10
CA ASN A 146 -4.64 14.08 -12.76
C ASN A 146 -5.95 13.48 -12.26
N ASN A 147 -6.42 13.89 -11.07
CA ASN A 147 -7.71 13.47 -10.53
C ASN A 147 -8.70 14.64 -10.29
N THR A 148 -8.45 15.83 -10.84
CA THR A 148 -9.24 17.05 -10.56
C THR A 148 -10.73 16.96 -10.89
N ASN A 149 -11.14 16.01 -11.73
CA ASN A 149 -12.54 15.81 -12.14
C ASN A 149 -13.22 14.64 -11.43
N SER A 150 -12.57 14.00 -10.46
CA SER A 150 -13.19 12.96 -9.67
C SER A 150 -14.11 13.61 -8.61
N LEU A 151 -15.40 13.23 -8.60
CA LEU A 151 -16.42 13.74 -7.68
C LEU A 151 -16.09 13.52 -6.18
N TYR A 152 -15.03 12.78 -5.87
CA TYR A 152 -14.73 12.28 -4.53
C TYR A 152 -13.35 12.68 -3.98
N THR A 153 -12.56 13.47 -4.71
CA THR A 153 -11.19 13.78 -4.28
C THR A 153 -10.94 15.28 -4.18
N TYR A 154 -10.92 15.79 -2.94
CA TYR A 154 -10.39 17.12 -2.62
C TYR A 154 -8.84 17.17 -2.64
N THR A 155 -8.18 16.06 -2.95
CA THR A 155 -6.73 15.89 -2.85
C THR A 155 -6.10 15.33 -4.10
N LYS A 156 -4.84 15.70 -4.36
CA LYS A 156 -4.05 15.19 -5.47
C LYS A 156 -3.74 13.71 -5.23
N SER A 157 -3.94 12.89 -6.26
CA SER A 157 -3.50 11.50 -6.28
C SER A 157 -1.97 11.41 -6.13
N PHE A 158 -1.44 10.29 -5.63
CA PHE A 158 0.01 10.11 -5.59
C PHE A 158 0.61 10.17 -7.00
N GLY A 159 -0.15 9.71 -8.01
CA GLY A 159 0.26 9.75 -9.41
C GLY A 159 0.43 11.17 -9.94
N THR A 160 -0.42 12.11 -9.52
CA THR A 160 -0.27 13.53 -9.84
C THR A 160 1.06 14.09 -9.31
N LEU A 161 1.41 13.73 -8.07
CA LEU A 161 2.67 14.15 -7.43
C LEU A 161 3.90 13.49 -8.08
N LEU A 162 3.81 12.21 -8.43
CA LEU A 162 4.86 11.51 -9.18
C LEU A 162 5.06 12.10 -10.58
N LYS A 163 3.97 12.42 -11.30
CA LYS A 163 4.06 13.08 -12.60
C LYS A 163 4.73 14.46 -12.51
N GLN A 164 4.48 15.22 -11.44
CA GLN A 164 5.16 16.50 -11.20
C GLN A 164 6.66 16.32 -10.95
N LYS A 165 7.05 15.27 -10.22
CA LYS A 165 8.46 15.00 -9.87
C LYS A 165 9.27 14.39 -11.01
N TYR A 166 8.71 13.38 -11.67
CA TYR A 166 9.40 12.54 -12.66
C TYR A 166 9.03 12.88 -14.11
N VAL A 167 8.00 13.70 -14.34
CA VAL A 167 7.61 14.24 -15.65
C VAL A 167 7.42 13.16 -16.71
N SER A 168 8.38 12.99 -17.61
CA SER A 168 8.36 11.97 -18.68
C SER A 168 8.61 10.56 -18.17
N ASP A 169 9.31 10.43 -17.04
CA ASP A 169 9.76 9.14 -16.50
C ASP A 169 8.67 8.46 -15.66
N TYR A 170 7.55 9.15 -15.41
CA TYR A 170 6.35 8.56 -14.84
C TYR A 170 5.30 8.31 -15.93
N LEU A 171 4.97 7.04 -16.13
CA LEU A 171 3.92 6.59 -17.04
C LEU A 171 2.83 5.86 -16.25
N CYS A 172 1.59 6.31 -16.42
CA CYS A 172 0.42 5.68 -15.83
C CYS A 172 -0.32 4.84 -16.89
N ILE A 173 -0.52 3.55 -16.61
CA ILE A 173 -1.26 2.63 -17.49
C ILE A 173 -2.50 2.16 -16.75
N GLY A 174 -3.68 2.51 -17.28
CA GLY A 174 -4.96 2.08 -16.72
C GLY A 174 -5.40 0.72 -17.25
N PHE A 175 -5.91 -0.14 -16.36
CA PHE A 175 -6.60 -1.36 -16.75
C PHE A 175 -8.10 -1.08 -16.81
N ILE A 176 -8.73 -1.34 -17.94
CA ILE A 176 -10.18 -1.15 -18.11
C ILE A 176 -10.82 -2.43 -18.67
N THR A 177 -12.08 -2.65 -18.29
CA THR A 177 -12.85 -3.80 -18.76
C THR A 177 -14.25 -3.41 -19.18
N LYS A 178 -14.72 -3.98 -20.29
CA LYS A 178 -16.06 -3.75 -20.82
C LYS A 178 -17.12 -4.47 -19.99
N SER A 179 -16.88 -5.74 -19.68
CA SER A 179 -17.91 -6.64 -19.14
C SER A 179 -17.35 -7.67 -18.16
N GLY A 180 -18.24 -8.51 -17.61
CA GLY A 180 -17.88 -9.59 -16.71
C GLY A 180 -18.34 -9.35 -15.28
N LYS A 181 -17.61 -9.94 -14.33
CA LYS A 181 -17.94 -9.90 -12.91
C LYS A 181 -16.70 -9.53 -12.10
N ASN A 182 -16.89 -8.82 -11.00
CA ASN A 182 -15.85 -8.48 -10.04
C ASN A 182 -16.23 -8.92 -8.63
N LEU A 183 -15.22 -8.98 -7.77
CA LEU A 183 -15.40 -9.15 -6.33
C LEU A 183 -15.37 -7.75 -5.69
N VAL A 184 -16.37 -7.42 -4.88
CA VAL A 184 -16.54 -6.10 -4.27
C VAL A 184 -16.85 -6.24 -2.79
N LEU A 185 -16.35 -5.31 -1.97
CA LEU A 185 -16.61 -5.29 -0.54
C LEU A 185 -17.97 -4.65 -0.26
N SER A 186 -18.87 -5.42 0.34
CA SER A 186 -20.16 -4.96 0.89
C SER A 186 -20.12 -4.85 2.42
N GLN A 187 -21.20 -4.37 3.04
CA GLN A 187 -21.33 -4.35 4.50
C GLN A 187 -21.28 -5.76 5.12
N GLU A 188 -21.70 -6.78 4.37
CA GLU A 188 -21.76 -8.18 4.82
C GLU A 188 -20.52 -8.98 4.42
N GLY A 189 -19.52 -8.31 3.81
CA GLY A 189 -18.30 -8.93 3.29
C GLY A 189 -18.22 -8.90 1.76
N TYR A 190 -17.33 -9.69 1.19
CA TYR A 190 -17.11 -9.69 -0.26
C TYR A 190 -18.24 -10.39 -1.00
N VAL A 191 -18.76 -9.73 -2.03
CA VAL A 191 -19.80 -10.26 -2.92
C VAL A 191 -19.34 -10.20 -4.37
N ILE A 192 -19.84 -11.13 -5.19
CA ILE A 192 -19.62 -11.10 -6.63
C ILE A 192 -20.70 -10.23 -7.26
N GLN A 193 -20.28 -9.22 -8.02
CA GLN A 193 -21.18 -8.31 -8.73
C GLN A 193 -20.92 -8.40 -10.23
N SER A 194 -22.00 -8.32 -11.02
CA SER A 194 -21.87 -8.17 -12.47
C SER A 194 -21.62 -6.70 -12.82
N LEU A 195 -20.68 -6.45 -13.72
CA LEU A 195 -20.41 -5.10 -14.18
C LEU A 195 -21.59 -4.55 -14.98
N LYS A 196 -22.05 -3.33 -14.65
CA LYS A 196 -23.07 -2.64 -15.45
C LYS A 196 -22.60 -2.45 -16.89
N LEU A 197 -23.50 -2.45 -17.87
CA LEU A 197 -23.11 -2.17 -19.24
C LEU A 197 -22.49 -0.76 -19.37
N PRO A 198 -21.36 -0.62 -20.07
CA PRO A 198 -20.72 0.67 -20.25
C PRO A 198 -21.58 1.58 -21.15
N PRO A 199 -21.78 2.86 -20.80
CA PRO A 199 -22.54 3.78 -21.64
C PRO A 199 -21.79 4.06 -22.95
N LYS A 200 -22.51 4.44 -24.01
CA LYS A 200 -21.98 4.60 -25.37
C LYS A 200 -20.72 5.47 -25.46
N TYR A 201 -20.64 6.55 -24.68
CA TYR A 201 -19.51 7.49 -24.68
C TYR A 201 -18.48 7.22 -23.58
N SER A 202 -18.40 5.98 -23.11
CA SER A 202 -17.37 5.54 -22.17
C SER A 202 -16.15 5.00 -22.89
N ILE A 203 -15.01 5.08 -22.22
CA ILE A 203 -13.75 4.54 -22.72
C ILE A 203 -13.85 3.02 -22.91
N GLU A 204 -14.59 2.33 -22.04
CA GLU A 204 -14.86 0.89 -22.16
C GLU A 204 -15.65 0.54 -23.41
N ALA A 205 -16.72 1.31 -23.71
CA ALA A 205 -17.52 1.10 -24.92
C ALA A 205 -16.71 1.39 -26.19
N MET A 206 -15.96 2.50 -26.20
CA MET A 206 -15.10 2.86 -27.33
C MET A 206 -14.00 1.83 -27.59
N MET A 207 -13.34 1.33 -26.54
CA MET A 207 -12.31 0.30 -26.70
C MET A 207 -12.90 -1.03 -27.16
N ALA A 208 -14.16 -1.33 -26.82
CA ALA A 208 -14.82 -2.54 -27.29
C ALA A 208 -15.14 -2.54 -28.80
N GLU A 209 -15.21 -1.37 -29.44
CA GLU A 209 -15.47 -1.26 -30.89
C GLU A 209 -14.32 -1.81 -31.75
N TYR A 210 -13.12 -1.96 -31.18
CA TYR A 210 -11.97 -2.54 -31.88
C TYR A 210 -12.11 -4.05 -32.11
N GLY A 211 -12.98 -4.75 -31.37
CA GLY A 211 -13.29 -6.17 -31.57
C GLY A 211 -12.25 -7.16 -31.03
N ASP A 212 -11.13 -6.68 -30.48
CA ASP A 212 -10.10 -7.52 -29.84
C ASP A 212 -10.43 -7.84 -28.37
N THR A 213 -10.05 -9.04 -27.92
CA THR A 213 -10.31 -9.49 -26.54
C THR A 213 -9.43 -8.80 -25.50
N TYR A 214 -8.21 -8.43 -25.85
CA TYR A 214 -7.32 -7.62 -25.03
C TYR A 214 -6.29 -6.88 -25.90
N PHE A 215 -5.97 -5.65 -25.53
CA PHE A 215 -4.94 -4.87 -26.23
C PHE A 215 -4.41 -3.71 -25.39
N TYR A 216 -3.27 -3.17 -25.82
CA TYR A 216 -2.73 -1.91 -25.30
C TYR A 216 -2.99 -0.75 -26.27
N ARG A 217 -3.33 0.43 -25.74
CA ARG A 217 -3.52 1.66 -26.52
C ARG A 217 -2.97 2.87 -25.77
N SER A 218 -2.21 3.71 -26.45
CA SER A 218 -1.86 5.05 -25.93
C SER A 218 -3.09 5.95 -25.91
N THR A 219 -3.21 6.77 -24.87
CA THR A 219 -4.26 7.79 -24.73
C THR A 219 -3.97 9.11 -25.43
N SER A 220 -2.78 9.26 -26.02
CA SER A 220 -2.35 10.50 -26.69
C SER A 220 -3.38 11.03 -27.71
N GLN A 221 -4.13 10.14 -28.35
CA GLN A 221 -5.16 10.47 -29.35
C GLN A 221 -6.56 10.71 -28.75
N LEU A 222 -6.77 10.48 -27.44
CA LEU A 222 -8.05 10.64 -26.75
C LEU A 222 -8.14 12.04 -26.11
N ALA A 223 -8.38 13.04 -26.94
CA ALA A 223 -8.38 14.46 -26.54
C ALA A 223 -9.70 14.99 -25.98
N PHE A 224 -10.77 14.20 -26.04
CA PHE A 224 -12.12 14.58 -25.62
C PHE A 224 -12.51 13.93 -24.28
N PRO A 225 -13.45 14.54 -23.54
CA PRO A 225 -13.95 13.94 -22.31
C PRO A 225 -14.75 12.68 -22.61
N VAL A 226 -14.57 11.65 -21.78
CA VAL A 226 -15.28 10.36 -21.87
C VAL A 226 -15.75 9.91 -20.49
N TYR A 227 -16.72 9.02 -20.46
CA TYR A 227 -17.05 8.30 -19.24
C TYR A 227 -16.01 7.21 -18.95
N ILE A 228 -15.71 6.96 -17.68
CA ILE A 228 -14.93 5.80 -17.22
C ILE A 228 -15.61 5.19 -15.99
N ARG A 229 -15.61 3.86 -15.91
CA ARG A 229 -16.17 3.13 -14.78
C ARG A 229 -15.34 3.34 -13.51
N TYR A 230 -16.01 3.55 -12.38
CA TYR A 230 -15.43 3.49 -11.04
C TYR A 230 -15.70 2.13 -10.40
N GLY A 231 -14.67 1.45 -9.90
CA GLY A 231 -14.77 0.10 -9.33
C GLY A 231 -15.23 0.07 -7.87
N GLN A 232 -16.34 0.74 -7.51
CA GLN A 232 -16.83 0.79 -6.13
C GLN A 232 -18.27 0.29 -5.96
N TYR A 233 -18.54 -0.36 -4.82
CA TYR A 233 -19.83 -0.99 -4.49
C TYR A 233 -20.92 0.02 -4.06
N PHE A 234 -20.55 1.21 -3.57
CA PHE A 234 -21.45 2.08 -2.81
C PHE A 234 -21.89 3.37 -3.53
N THR A 235 -21.66 3.51 -4.83
CA THR A 235 -22.11 4.69 -5.57
C THR A 235 -23.24 4.35 -6.54
N SER A 236 -24.30 5.17 -6.56
CA SER A 236 -25.36 5.07 -7.56
C SER A 236 -24.85 5.41 -8.98
N ASN A 237 -23.78 6.21 -9.05
CA ASN A 237 -23.06 6.55 -10.27
C ASN A 237 -21.81 5.68 -10.42
N ASP A 238 -21.86 4.72 -11.33
CA ASP A 238 -20.72 3.83 -11.65
C ASP A 238 -19.74 4.47 -12.63
N PHE A 239 -20.04 5.65 -13.18
CA PHE A 239 -19.25 6.28 -14.24
C PHE A 239 -18.96 7.76 -13.92
N ASN A 240 -17.72 8.18 -14.16
CA ASN A 240 -17.25 9.56 -14.03
C ASN A 240 -16.72 10.08 -15.36
N ILE A 241 -16.72 11.41 -15.52
CA ILE A 241 -16.16 12.06 -16.72
C ILE A 241 -14.67 12.33 -16.49
N ILE A 242 -13.83 11.90 -17.43
CA ILE A 242 -12.39 12.18 -17.44
C ILE A 242 -11.93 12.67 -18.80
N TYR A 243 -10.76 13.32 -18.84
CA TYR A 243 -9.99 13.52 -20.05
C TYR A 243 -8.86 12.47 -20.07
N PRO A 244 -8.95 11.38 -20.86
CA PRO A 244 -8.03 10.24 -20.74
C PRO A 244 -6.56 10.63 -20.81
N ARG A 245 -6.18 11.48 -21.77
CA ARG A 245 -4.79 11.95 -21.94
C ARG A 245 -4.23 12.74 -20.75
N GLN A 246 -5.09 13.26 -19.87
CA GLN A 246 -4.67 13.93 -18.63
C GLN A 246 -4.63 12.94 -17.45
N TYR A 247 -5.40 11.86 -17.52
CA TYR A 247 -5.60 10.91 -16.42
C TYR A 247 -4.54 9.78 -16.44
N PHE A 248 -4.20 9.24 -17.60
CA PHE A 248 -3.19 8.18 -17.80
C PHE A 248 -2.59 8.22 -19.20
N ASP A 249 -1.39 7.68 -19.38
CA ASP A 249 -0.61 7.68 -20.63
C ASP A 249 -1.00 6.52 -21.57
N GLY A 250 -1.53 5.43 -21.01
CA GLY A 250 -1.93 4.25 -21.76
C GLY A 250 -3.04 3.44 -21.10
N ILE A 251 -3.63 2.54 -21.88
CA ILE A 251 -4.73 1.68 -21.49
C ILE A 251 -4.36 0.24 -21.83
N ILE A 252 -4.59 -0.68 -20.90
CA ILE A 252 -4.74 -2.10 -21.18
C ILE A 252 -6.23 -2.41 -21.10
N PHE A 253 -6.83 -2.69 -22.26
CA PHE A 253 -8.21 -3.11 -22.38
C PHE A 253 -8.32 -4.63 -22.28
N ILE A 254 -9.35 -5.09 -21.58
CA ILE A 254 -9.74 -6.49 -21.48
C ILE A 254 -11.25 -6.56 -21.71
N GLU A 255 -11.72 -7.39 -22.64
CA GLU A 255 -13.14 -7.40 -23.01
C GLU A 255 -14.06 -7.89 -21.87
N SER A 256 -13.62 -8.91 -21.15
CA SER A 256 -14.37 -9.50 -20.04
C SER A 256 -13.45 -9.90 -18.90
N CYS A 257 -13.88 -9.66 -17.67
CA CYS A 257 -13.15 -10.08 -16.47
C CYS A 257 -13.93 -11.09 -15.63
N ASP A 258 -13.18 -11.93 -14.92
CA ASP A 258 -13.71 -12.84 -13.91
C ASP A 258 -13.34 -12.37 -12.50
N PRO A 259 -14.13 -12.71 -11.47
CA PRO A 259 -13.77 -12.47 -10.09
C PRO A 259 -12.50 -13.26 -9.72
N ILE A 260 -11.68 -12.68 -8.86
CA ILE A 260 -10.51 -13.38 -8.30
C ILE A 260 -10.97 -14.65 -7.57
N LYS A 261 -10.48 -15.81 -8.02
CA LYS A 261 -10.89 -17.14 -7.51
C LYS A 261 -10.23 -17.51 -6.17
N ASN A 262 -9.03 -16.99 -5.91
CA ASN A 262 -8.23 -17.28 -4.72
C ASN A 262 -8.24 -16.12 -3.72
N PHE A 263 -9.41 -15.53 -3.51
CA PHE A 263 -9.56 -14.57 -2.43
C PHE A 263 -9.64 -15.37 -1.13
N ARG A 264 -8.60 -15.29 -0.28
CA ARG A 264 -8.72 -15.77 1.10
C ARG A 264 -9.87 -14.96 1.68
N TYR A 265 -11.01 -15.60 1.96
CA TYR A 265 -12.07 -14.98 2.74
C TYR A 265 -11.39 -14.31 3.91
N GLU A 266 -11.52 -12.99 4.02
CA GLU A 266 -10.94 -12.29 5.15
C GLU A 266 -11.43 -13.01 6.40
N VAL A 267 -10.48 -13.50 7.19
CA VAL A 267 -10.71 -13.86 8.58
C VAL A 267 -11.61 -12.76 9.14
N LYS A 268 -12.78 -13.11 9.70
CA LYS A 268 -13.76 -12.11 10.13
C LYS A 268 -13.04 -11.13 11.04
N VAL A 269 -13.39 -9.85 11.00
CA VAL A 269 -12.70 -8.81 11.81
C VAL A 269 -12.56 -9.25 13.28
N LYS A 270 -13.59 -9.89 13.84
CA LYS A 270 -13.56 -10.47 15.18
C LYS A 270 -12.46 -11.53 15.38
N ASP A 271 -12.29 -12.41 14.40
CA ASP A 271 -11.29 -13.47 14.42
C ASP A 271 -9.87 -12.88 14.24
N LYS A 272 -9.71 -11.87 13.37
CA LYS A 272 -8.44 -11.11 13.24
C LYS A 272 -8.08 -10.42 14.55
N VAL A 273 -9.05 -9.75 15.18
CA VAL A 273 -8.85 -9.09 16.48
C VAL A 273 -8.45 -10.10 17.54
N LYS A 274 -9.12 -11.26 17.60
CA LYS A 274 -8.77 -12.33 18.54
C LYS A 274 -7.35 -12.84 18.31
N GLU A 275 -7.00 -13.21 17.08
CA GLU A 275 -5.64 -13.66 16.73
C GLU A 275 -4.57 -12.63 17.13
N THR A 276 -4.86 -11.35 16.91
CA THR A 276 -3.95 -10.26 17.25
C THR A 276 -3.79 -10.09 18.77
N ILE A 277 -4.87 -10.25 19.54
CA ILE A 277 -4.83 -10.25 21.02
C ILE A 277 -4.06 -11.47 21.54
N ASP A 278 -4.31 -12.65 20.98
CA ASP A 278 -3.61 -13.89 21.36
C ASP A 278 -2.11 -13.79 21.05
N GLU A 279 -1.74 -13.15 19.93
CA GLU A 279 -0.35 -12.83 19.59
C GLU A 279 0.27 -11.78 20.53
N TYR A 280 -0.46 -10.71 20.84
CA TYR A 280 -0.02 -9.70 21.82
C TYR A 280 0.27 -10.34 23.19
N GLN A 281 -0.61 -11.23 23.66
CA GLN A 281 -0.43 -11.91 24.95
C GLN A 281 0.81 -12.82 24.93
N ARG A 282 1.04 -13.56 23.83
CA ARG A 282 2.26 -14.36 23.64
C ARG A 282 3.52 -13.49 23.68
N HIS A 283 3.50 -12.33 23.03
CA HIS A 283 4.62 -11.39 23.05
C HIS A 283 4.88 -10.82 24.46
N LEU A 284 3.85 -10.50 25.23
CA LEU A 284 4.00 -10.11 26.62
C LEU A 284 4.61 -11.22 27.48
N ASP A 285 4.22 -12.48 27.24
CA ASP A 285 4.77 -13.62 27.96
C ASP A 285 6.27 -13.83 27.64
N LEU A 286 6.68 -13.62 26.37
CA LEU A 286 8.09 -13.63 25.96
C LEU A 286 8.93 -12.56 26.67
N ILE A 287 8.44 -11.31 26.76
CA ILE A 287 9.14 -10.22 27.47
C ILE A 287 9.31 -10.55 28.96
N ASN A 288 8.34 -11.27 29.53
CA ASN A 288 8.32 -11.63 30.94
C ASN A 288 9.06 -12.95 31.25
N GLY A 289 9.70 -13.57 30.27
CA GLY A 289 10.50 -14.78 30.44
C GLY A 289 9.68 -16.04 30.70
N LYS A 290 8.40 -16.06 30.29
CA LYS A 290 7.59 -17.28 30.33
C LYS A 290 7.91 -18.15 29.12
N ASP A 291 7.98 -19.46 29.35
CA ASP A 291 8.11 -20.44 28.27
C ASP A 291 6.79 -20.52 27.50
N VAL A 292 6.80 -19.99 26.28
CA VAL A 292 5.70 -20.13 25.31
C VAL A 292 6.23 -21.04 24.23
N GLY A 293 5.96 -22.35 24.34
CA GLY A 293 6.43 -23.36 23.39
C GLY A 293 6.26 -22.90 21.95
N LEU A 294 7.39 -22.62 21.28
CA LEU A 294 7.47 -22.12 19.92
C LEU A 294 7.40 -23.27 18.90
#